data_AF-H8YSF9-F1
#
_entry.id   AF-H8YSF9-F1
#
_cell.length_a   1.000
_cell.length_b   1.000
_cell.length_c   1.000
_cell.angle_alpha   90.00
_cell.angle_beta   90.00
_cell.angle_gamma   90.00
#
_symmetry.space_group_name_H-M   'P 1'
#
loop_
_entity.id
_entity.type
_entity.pdbx_description
1 polymer ?
#
loop_
_entity_poly.entity_id
_entity_poly.type
_entity_poly.pdbx_seq_one_letter_code
_entity_poly.pdbx_strand_id
1 'polypeptide(L)'
;GIEDLLIQHRCPRAGPTAQPRPLPQGTLLGDACLYERSFSIREGRTPEYLHCGVFGDPHIRTFNNDFQTCAVQGAWPLVDNEYLYIQATSSPTRGGTHATALTKITIIFKNWRQCVDQQLYQAELDNVPAAFADGSVVS
;
A
#
# COMPACT_ATOMS: atom_id res chain seq x y z
N GLY A 1 -5.67 -22.64 -6.02
CA GLY A 1 -4.69 -21.91 -5.19
C GLY A 1 -4.61 -20.45 -5.61
N ILE A 2 -3.80 -19.61 -4.96
CA ILE A 2 -3.63 -18.18 -5.34
C ILE A 2 -3.18 -18.03 -6.81
N GLU A 3 -2.43 -19.02 -7.31
CA GLU A 3 -1.96 -19.10 -8.69
C GLU A 3 -3.10 -19.26 -9.71
N ASP A 4 -4.13 -20.05 -9.41
CA ASP A 4 -5.29 -20.24 -10.29
C ASP A 4 -6.12 -18.94 -10.37
N LEU A 5 -6.21 -18.19 -9.27
CA LEU A 5 -6.88 -16.89 -9.22
C LEU A 5 -6.13 -15.85 -10.06
N LEU A 6 -4.80 -15.82 -9.99
CA LEU A 6 -3.97 -14.89 -10.78
C LEU A 6 -4.14 -15.15 -12.29
N ILE A 7 -4.19 -16.42 -12.71
CA ILE A 7 -4.43 -16.82 -14.10
C ILE A 7 -5.86 -16.42 -14.54
N GLN A 8 -6.86 -16.69 -13.70
CA GLN A 8 -8.26 -16.35 -13.97
C GLN A 8 -8.48 -14.84 -14.12
N HIS A 9 -7.75 -14.03 -13.36
CA HIS A 9 -7.87 -12.56 -13.35
C HIS A 9 -6.84 -11.84 -14.23
N ARG A 10 -6.10 -12.57 -15.08
CA ARG A 10 -5.06 -12.04 -15.98
C ARG A 10 -3.99 -11.22 -15.25
N CYS A 11 -3.68 -11.59 -14.01
CA CYS A 11 -2.66 -10.95 -13.20
C CYS A 11 -1.33 -11.69 -13.34
N PRO A 12 -0.18 -11.00 -13.39
CA PRO A 12 1.11 -11.66 -13.38
C PRO A 12 1.35 -12.41 -12.06
N ARG A 13 2.02 -13.57 -12.16
CA ARG A 13 2.21 -14.54 -11.06
C ARG A 13 3.09 -14.05 -9.90
N ALA A 14 3.83 -12.97 -10.05
CA ALA A 14 4.71 -12.44 -9.01
C ALA A 14 4.90 -10.93 -9.17
N GLY A 15 4.46 -10.17 -8.17
CA GLY A 15 5.07 -8.90 -7.80
C GLY A 15 5.99 -9.16 -6.60
N PRO A 16 7.12 -8.45 -6.45
CA PRO A 16 7.98 -8.64 -5.28
C PRO A 16 7.21 -8.21 -4.02
N THR A 17 6.66 -9.15 -3.28
CA THR A 17 6.34 -8.92 -1.87
C THR A 17 7.65 -8.61 -1.19
N ALA A 18 7.78 -7.38 -0.68
CA ALA A 18 8.95 -6.99 0.08
C ALA A 18 9.08 -7.99 1.25
N GLN A 19 10.18 -8.75 1.26
CA GLN A 19 10.47 -9.61 2.40
C GLN A 19 10.59 -8.73 3.66
N PRO A 20 10.00 -9.15 4.79
CA PRO A 20 10.18 -8.47 6.06
C PRO A 20 11.68 -8.27 6.33
N ARG A 21 12.14 -7.02 6.47
CA ARG A 21 13.52 -6.71 6.87
C ARG A 21 13.56 -6.67 8.39
N PRO A 22 14.53 -7.34 9.04
CA PRO A 22 14.63 -7.34 10.50
C PRO A 22 14.50 -5.92 11.06
N LEU A 23 13.57 -5.72 12.01
CA LEU A 23 13.43 -4.45 12.71
C LEU A 23 14.82 -4.03 13.22
N PRO A 24 15.26 -2.79 12.94
CA PRO A 24 16.53 -2.33 13.47
C PRO A 24 16.45 -2.37 14.99
N GLN A 25 17.26 -3.22 15.62
CA GLN A 25 17.45 -3.25 17.06
C GLN A 25 18.47 -2.17 17.40
N GLY A 26 18.02 -1.06 17.97
CA GLY A 26 18.91 0.02 18.37
C GLY A 26 18.22 1.03 19.28
N THR A 27 18.95 1.51 20.28
CA THR A 27 18.54 2.54 21.24
C THR A 27 18.15 3.81 20.49
N LEU A 28 16.98 4.35 20.80
CA LEU A 28 16.36 5.43 20.04
C LEU A 28 17.03 6.77 20.37
N LEU A 29 17.87 7.27 19.46
CA LEU A 29 18.22 8.69 19.42
C LEU A 29 16.97 9.51 19.06
N GLY A 30 16.82 10.71 19.61
CA GLY A 30 15.62 11.55 19.49
C GLY A 30 15.12 11.87 18.06
N ASP A 31 15.92 11.61 17.02
CA ASP A 31 15.56 11.80 15.62
C ASP A 31 14.98 10.54 14.93
N ALA A 32 14.82 9.43 15.64
CA ALA A 32 14.43 8.12 15.08
C ALA A 32 13.07 8.10 14.35
N CYS A 33 12.19 9.07 14.60
CA CYS A 33 10.88 9.20 13.95
C CYS A 33 10.93 10.02 12.65
N LEU A 34 12.02 10.76 12.41
CA LEU A 34 12.24 11.51 11.19
C LEU A 34 13.04 10.65 10.21
N TYR A 35 12.34 9.93 9.32
CA TYR A 35 12.96 8.99 8.38
C TYR A 35 14.11 9.62 7.58
N GLU A 36 13.88 10.78 6.96
CA GLU A 36 14.89 11.45 6.13
C GLU A 36 16.15 11.79 6.93
N ARG A 37 15.97 12.42 8.10
CA ARG A 37 17.07 12.81 8.97
C ARG A 37 17.86 11.60 9.48
N SER A 38 17.15 10.58 9.96
CA SER A 38 17.74 9.32 10.43
C SER A 38 18.48 8.58 9.31
N PHE A 39 17.92 8.56 8.10
CA PHE A 39 18.54 7.93 6.95
C PHE A 39 19.82 8.68 6.54
N SER A 40 19.78 10.01 6.46
CA SER A 40 20.96 10.80 6.11
C SER A 40 22.08 10.70 7.12
N ILE A 41 21.79 10.65 8.42
CA ILE A 41 22.80 10.42 9.46
C ILE A 41 23.45 9.04 9.31
N ARG A 42 22.66 8.01 9.02
CA ARG A 42 23.14 6.62 8.93
C ARG A 42 23.89 6.32 7.63
N GLU A 43 23.36 6.78 6.50
CA GLU A 43 23.80 6.39 5.15
C GLU A 43 24.63 7.47 4.46
N GLY A 44 24.73 8.68 5.03
CA GLY A 44 25.48 9.80 4.46
C GLY A 44 24.90 10.35 3.15
N ARG A 45 23.67 9.98 2.79
CA ARG A 45 22.98 10.42 1.56
C ARG A 45 21.48 10.61 1.78
N THR A 46 20.79 11.22 0.83
CA THR A 46 19.33 11.32 0.85
C THR A 46 18.68 10.01 0.41
N PRO A 47 17.50 9.64 0.94
CA PRO A 47 16.78 8.46 0.50
C PRO A 47 16.30 8.60 -0.95
N GLU A 48 16.17 7.47 -1.62
CA GLU A 48 15.52 7.37 -2.93
C GLU A 48 14.08 6.87 -2.75
N TYR A 49 13.13 7.52 -3.40
CA TYR A 49 11.71 7.21 -3.28
C TYR A 49 11.20 6.41 -4.49
N LEU A 50 10.51 5.31 -4.20
CA LEU A 50 9.80 4.51 -5.20
C LEU A 50 8.31 4.88 -5.20
N HIS A 51 7.69 4.79 -6.37
CA HIS A 51 6.29 5.19 -6.56
C HIS A 51 5.50 4.03 -7.13
N CYS A 52 4.33 3.75 -6.56
CA CYS A 52 3.33 2.85 -7.13
C CYS A 52 2.01 3.60 -7.31
N GLY A 53 1.12 3.07 -8.15
CA GLY A 53 -0.20 3.66 -8.36
C GLY A 53 -1.21 2.65 -8.87
N VAL A 54 -2.48 2.86 -8.54
CA VAL A 54 -3.64 2.12 -9.06
C VAL A 54 -4.69 3.11 -9.54
N PHE A 55 -5.24 2.91 -10.73
CA PHE A 55 -6.24 3.80 -11.33
C PHE A 55 -7.09 3.08 -12.39
N GLY A 56 -8.28 3.58 -12.70
CA GLY A 56 -9.15 3.00 -13.73
C GLY A 56 -9.59 1.55 -13.43
N ASP A 57 -9.51 0.66 -14.43
CA ASP A 57 -9.90 -0.75 -14.38
C ASP A 57 -8.72 -1.69 -14.11
N PRO A 58 -8.40 -1.91 -12.82
CA PRO A 58 -7.21 -1.30 -12.25
C PRO A 58 -5.99 -1.48 -13.15
N HIS A 59 -5.58 -0.36 -13.75
CA HIS A 59 -4.23 -0.16 -14.22
C HIS A 59 -3.32 0.07 -13.01
N ILE A 60 -2.21 -0.65 -12.97
CA ILE A 60 -1.25 -0.63 -11.87
C ILE A 60 0.11 -0.20 -12.43
N ARG A 61 0.71 0.81 -11.80
CA ARG A 61 2.13 1.12 -11.92
C ARG A 61 2.86 0.54 -10.72
N THR A 62 3.76 -0.42 -10.94
CA THR A 62 4.55 -1.04 -9.86
C THR A 62 5.66 -0.10 -9.38
N PHE A 63 6.28 -0.42 -8.24
CA PHE A 63 7.46 0.30 -7.75
C PHE A 63 8.66 0.27 -8.73
N ASN A 64 8.70 -0.70 -9.64
CA ASN A 64 9.73 -0.83 -10.66
C ASN A 64 9.37 -0.08 -11.97
N ASN A 65 8.26 0.65 -11.98
CA ASN A 65 7.69 1.34 -13.15
C ASN A 65 7.10 0.43 -14.23
N ASP A 66 6.77 -0.82 -13.91
CA ASP A 66 6.01 -1.68 -14.81
C ASP A 66 4.53 -1.30 -14.81
N PHE A 67 3.88 -1.41 -15.97
CA PHE A 67 2.46 -1.16 -16.12
C PHE A 67 1.70 -2.46 -16.34
N GLN A 68 0.62 -2.66 -15.59
CA GLN A 68 -0.20 -3.86 -15.63
C GLN A 68 -1.68 -3.47 -15.68
N THR A 69 -2.50 -4.25 -16.39
CA THR A 69 -3.96 -4.10 -16.37
C THR A 69 -4.54 -5.39 -15.85
N CYS A 70 -5.19 -5.34 -14.69
CA CYS A 70 -5.60 -6.52 -13.96
C CYS A 70 -7.12 -6.53 -13.81
N ALA A 71 -7.81 -7.59 -14.25
CA ALA A 71 -9.26 -7.71 -14.07
C ALA A 71 -9.59 -8.30 -12.68
N VAL A 72 -9.07 -7.68 -11.62
CA VAL A 72 -9.24 -8.14 -10.24
C VAL A 72 -10.58 -7.68 -9.71
N GLN A 73 -11.34 -8.62 -9.16
CA GLN A 73 -12.58 -8.33 -8.43
C GLN A 73 -12.38 -8.65 -6.95
N GLY A 74 -13.01 -7.86 -6.09
CA GLY A 74 -12.92 -8.02 -4.64
C GLY A 74 -11.70 -7.31 -4.07
N ALA A 75 -11.31 -7.72 -2.86
CA ALA A 75 -10.22 -7.12 -2.11
C ALA A 75 -8.88 -7.77 -2.47
N TRP A 76 -7.85 -6.96 -2.67
CA TRP A 76 -6.52 -7.40 -3.04
C TRP A 76 -5.43 -6.48 -2.43
N PRO A 77 -4.28 -7.05 -2.02
CA PRO A 77 -3.20 -6.25 -1.44
C PRO A 77 -2.42 -5.52 -2.53
N LEU A 78 -2.27 -4.19 -2.38
CA LEU A 78 -1.38 -3.37 -3.20
C LEU A 78 0.01 -3.27 -2.55
N VAL A 79 0.06 -3.16 -1.22
CA VAL A 79 1.29 -3.18 -0.42
C VAL A 79 1.05 -4.03 0.81
N ASP A 80 1.96 -4.95 1.10
CA ASP A 80 2.02 -5.67 2.38
C ASP A 80 3.48 -5.80 2.79
N ASN A 81 3.90 -4.96 3.73
CA ASN A 81 5.24 -4.98 4.30
C ASN A 81 5.19 -4.68 5.81
N GLU A 82 6.33 -4.60 6.49
CA GLU A 82 6.37 -4.42 7.95
C GLU A 82 5.85 -3.07 8.46
N TYR A 83 5.74 -2.07 7.60
CA TYR A 83 5.39 -0.70 7.96
C TYR A 83 3.97 -0.32 7.55
N LEU A 84 3.49 -0.90 6.45
CA LEU A 84 2.27 -0.47 5.79
C LEU A 84 1.55 -1.65 5.16
N TYR A 85 0.24 -1.66 5.30
CA TYR A 85 -0.64 -2.53 4.52
C TYR A 85 -1.63 -1.65 3.74
N ILE A 86 -1.68 -1.81 2.42
CA ILE A 86 -2.63 -1.14 1.55
C ILE A 86 -3.43 -2.21 0.83
N GLN A 87 -4.75 -2.20 1.04
CA GLN A 87 -5.70 -3.03 0.33
C GLN A 87 -6.56 -2.17 -0.57
N ALA A 88 -6.66 -2.59 -1.83
CA ALA A 88 -7.60 -2.05 -2.78
C ALA A 88 -8.77 -3.01 -2.94
N THR A 89 -9.97 -2.48 -3.16
CA THR A 89 -11.15 -3.26 -3.53
C THR A 89 -11.63 -2.80 -4.89
N SER A 90 -11.82 -3.74 -5.80
CA SER A 90 -12.35 -3.48 -7.13
C SER A 90 -13.72 -4.14 -7.29
N SER A 91 -14.68 -3.45 -7.92
CA SER A 91 -16.01 -3.99 -8.19
C SER A 91 -16.35 -3.88 -9.69
N PRO A 92 -17.19 -4.78 -10.23
CA PRO A 92 -17.57 -4.73 -11.65
C PRO A 92 -18.23 -3.40 -12.03
N THR A 93 -17.91 -2.87 -13.20
CA THR A 93 -18.60 -1.69 -13.73
C THR A 93 -19.92 -2.08 -14.39
N ARG A 94 -20.92 -1.19 -14.29
CA ARG A 94 -22.26 -1.43 -14.85
C ARG A 94 -22.21 -1.28 -16.37
N GLY A 95 -21.90 -2.37 -17.08
CA GLY A 95 -21.93 -2.43 -18.55
C GLY A 95 -20.73 -3.09 -19.23
N GLY A 96 -19.67 -3.45 -18.50
CA GLY A 96 -18.53 -4.20 -19.04
C GLY A 96 -18.55 -5.65 -18.57
N THR A 97 -18.38 -6.62 -19.48
CA THR A 97 -18.35 -8.05 -19.13
C THR A 97 -17.15 -8.43 -18.25
N HIS A 98 -16.07 -7.63 -18.27
CA HIS A 98 -14.84 -7.87 -17.50
C HIS A 98 -14.19 -6.61 -16.90
N ALA A 99 -14.81 -5.43 -17.08
CA ALA A 99 -14.26 -4.19 -16.55
C ALA A 99 -14.61 -4.05 -15.07
N THR A 100 -13.62 -3.66 -14.27
CA THR A 100 -13.82 -3.35 -12.85
C THR A 100 -13.45 -1.89 -12.60
N ALA A 101 -13.82 -1.36 -11.44
CA ALA A 101 -13.38 -0.06 -10.98
C ALA A 101 -12.96 -0.17 -9.52
N LEU A 102 -11.95 0.62 -9.13
CA LEU A 102 -11.54 0.76 -7.74
C LEU A 102 -12.68 1.39 -6.94
N THR A 103 -13.18 0.71 -5.91
CA THR A 103 -14.32 1.16 -5.09
C THR A 103 -13.99 1.48 -3.65
N LYS A 104 -12.91 0.90 -3.12
CA LYS A 104 -12.44 1.16 -1.76
C LYS A 104 -10.93 1.05 -1.65
N ILE A 105 -10.34 1.91 -0.84
CA ILE A 105 -8.95 1.84 -0.37
C ILE A 105 -8.97 1.72 1.15
N THR A 106 -8.23 0.75 1.68
CA THR A 106 -7.99 0.57 3.11
C THR A 106 -6.48 0.60 3.35
N ILE A 107 -6.02 1.44 4.27
CA ILE A 107 -4.61 1.58 4.63
C ILE A 107 -4.47 1.34 6.13
N ILE A 108 -3.59 0.41 6.49
CA ILE A 108 -3.16 0.21 7.88
C ILE A 108 -1.73 0.70 7.99
N PHE A 109 -1.55 1.80 8.73
CA PHE A 109 -0.25 2.25 9.19
C PHE A 109 0.11 1.37 10.40
N LYS A 110 1.09 0.48 10.24
CA LYS A 110 1.47 -0.45 11.31
C LYS A 110 2.22 0.33 12.39
N ASN A 111 2.06 -0.11 13.65
CA ASN A 111 2.73 0.53 14.77
C ASN A 111 4.26 0.55 14.55
N TRP A 112 4.89 1.69 14.79
CA TRP A 112 6.33 1.82 14.61
C TRP A 112 6.98 2.51 15.80
N ARG A 113 7.65 1.70 16.63
CA ARG A 113 8.43 2.14 17.79
C ARG A 113 7.58 3.06 18.69
N GLN A 114 8.07 4.26 18.96
CA GLN A 114 7.41 5.33 19.72
C GLN A 114 6.93 6.47 18.81
N CYS A 115 6.90 6.23 17.50
CA CYS A 115 6.66 7.27 16.50
C CYS A 115 5.21 7.33 16.03
N VAL A 116 4.56 6.16 15.94
CA VAL A 116 3.17 6.07 15.49
C VAL A 116 2.54 4.83 16.10
N ASP A 117 1.35 4.99 16.65
CA ASP A 117 0.47 3.88 16.97
C ASP A 117 -0.18 3.34 15.68
N GLN A 118 -0.76 2.15 15.74
CA GLN A 118 -1.41 1.61 14.55
C GLN A 118 -2.62 2.46 14.17
N GLN A 119 -2.67 2.92 12.92
CA GLN A 119 -3.77 3.71 12.38
C GLN A 119 -4.46 3.05 11.20
N LEU A 120 -5.77 3.25 11.08
CA LEU A 120 -6.59 2.76 9.98
C LEU A 120 -7.15 3.94 9.20
N TYR A 121 -6.90 3.97 7.90
CA TYR A 121 -7.56 4.88 6.97
C TYR A 121 -8.41 4.07 5.98
N GLN A 122 -9.61 4.56 5.68
CA GLN A 122 -10.49 3.95 4.69
C GLN A 122 -11.18 5.03 3.87
N ALA A 123 -11.19 4.85 2.55
CA ALA A 123 -11.91 5.70 1.61
C ALA A 123 -12.71 4.84 0.63
N GLU A 124 -13.89 5.31 0.26
CA GLU A 124 -14.81 4.69 -0.69
C GLU A 124 -15.25 5.74 -1.73
N LEU A 125 -15.89 5.32 -2.83
CA LEU A 125 -16.23 6.20 -3.96
C LEU A 125 -16.93 7.52 -3.56
N ASP A 126 -17.87 7.45 -2.62
CA ASP A 126 -18.67 8.60 -2.18
C ASP A 126 -18.24 9.14 -0.81
N ASN A 127 -17.16 8.59 -0.23
CA ASN A 127 -16.70 8.94 1.11
C ASN A 127 -15.17 8.89 1.19
N VAL A 128 -14.55 10.07 1.07
CA VAL A 128 -13.10 10.26 1.19
C VAL A 128 -12.83 11.14 2.41
N PRO A 129 -12.73 10.55 3.63
CA PRO A 129 -12.54 11.33 4.85
C PRO A 129 -11.16 11.96 4.91
N ALA A 130 -11.03 13.09 5.61
CA ALA A 130 -9.75 13.73 5.89
C ALA A 130 -9.14 13.27 7.23
N ALA A 131 -9.55 12.10 7.73
CA ALA A 131 -9.20 11.58 9.05
C ALA A 131 -9.05 10.05 9.01
N PHE A 132 -8.36 9.51 10.01
CA PHE A 132 -8.34 8.09 10.31
C PHE A 132 -9.71 7.61 10.81
N ALA A 133 -9.90 6.29 10.87
CA ALA A 133 -11.17 5.67 11.26
C ALA A 133 -11.58 5.98 12.71
N ASP A 134 -10.63 6.36 13.57
CA ASP A 134 -10.88 6.83 14.93
C ASP A 134 -11.19 8.34 15.02
N GLY A 135 -11.16 9.05 13.88
CA GLY A 135 -11.40 10.50 13.78
C GLY A 135 -10.15 11.36 13.99
N SER A 136 -8.99 10.77 14.28
CA SER A 136 -7.74 11.52 14.39
C SER A 136 -7.22 11.94 13.01
N VAL A 137 -6.50 13.07 12.94
CA VAL A 137 -5.91 13.61 11.70
C VAL A 137 -4.38 13.58 11.71
N VAL A 138 -3.82 13.16 12.84
CA VAL A 138 -2.39 13.02 13.12
C VAL A 138 -2.24 11.85 14.08
N SER A 139 -1.08 11.20 14.03
CA SER A 139 -0.69 10.14 14.96
C SER A 139 0.73 10.36 15.45
#